data_AF-A0A924WJN1-F1
#
_entry.id   AF-A0A924WJN1-F1
#
_cell.length_a   1.000
_cell.length_b   1.000
_cell.length_c   1.000
_cell.angle_alpha   90.00
_cell.angle_beta   90.00
_cell.angle_gamma   90.00
#
_symmetry.space_group_name_H-M   'P 1'
#
loop_
_entity.id
_entity.type
_entity.pdbx_description
1 polymer ?
#
loop_
_entity_poly.entity_id
_entity_poly.type
_entity_poly.pdbx_seq_one_letter_code
_entity_poly.pdbx_strand_id
1 'polypeptide(L)'
;MATDAIVSIPVTVLFSMLADRVAWGALAIAATLGAMVFFSAFITPLVFIRLNPQIAARFIRALFPWYYAFGVIGSGSAALLCAAHAPIASALTFVVCLAFIVARQALLPAINAARDAAMSDSTIARRFERLHRASVALNVLQMLLLALAFAFAFHRA
;
A
#
# COMPACT_ATOMS: atom_id res chain seq x y z
N MET A 1 37.06 -18.10 -25.86
CA MET A 1 36.74 -16.73 -26.31
C MET A 1 35.25 -16.45 -26.09
N ALA A 2 34.77 -16.52 -24.83
CA ALA A 2 33.37 -16.30 -24.46
C ALA A 2 33.19 -16.10 -22.93
N THR A 3 34.08 -15.34 -22.28
CA THR A 3 34.02 -15.08 -20.83
C THR A 3 33.97 -13.60 -20.45
N ASP A 4 34.07 -12.68 -21.41
CA ASP A 4 34.26 -11.24 -21.11
C ASP A 4 32.97 -10.40 -21.21
N ALA A 5 31.82 -11.03 -21.54
CA ALA A 5 30.57 -10.32 -21.79
C ALA A 5 29.73 -10.01 -20.53
N ILE A 6 30.19 -10.37 -19.32
CA ILE A 6 29.38 -10.24 -18.09
C ILE A 6 29.83 -9.09 -17.16
N VAL A 7 31.01 -8.47 -17.35
CA VAL A 7 31.61 -7.62 -16.28
C VAL A 7 32.00 -6.20 -16.70
N SER A 8 31.18 -5.51 -17.52
CA SER A 8 31.36 -4.07 -17.70
C SER A 8 30.07 -3.35 -18.06
N ILE A 9 29.12 -3.34 -17.12
CA ILE A 9 28.10 -2.28 -17.16
C ILE A 9 28.87 -0.95 -17.05
N PRO A 10 28.81 -0.06 -18.07
CA PRO A 10 29.53 1.19 -18.03
C PRO A 10 29.08 2.01 -16.81
N VAL A 11 30.02 2.62 -16.09
CA VAL A 11 29.70 3.46 -14.91
C VAL A 11 28.65 4.52 -15.25
N THR A 12 28.65 5.03 -16.48
CA THR A 12 27.64 5.96 -17.01
C THR A 12 26.22 5.38 -17.05
N VAL A 13 26.05 4.09 -17.34
CA VAL A 13 24.75 3.40 -17.33
C VAL A 13 24.25 3.20 -15.90
N LEU A 14 25.15 2.89 -14.96
CA LEU A 14 24.81 2.83 -13.54
C LEU A 14 24.34 4.20 -13.03
N PHE A 15 25.03 5.28 -13.40
CA PHE A 15 24.62 6.65 -13.04
C PHE A 15 23.30 7.06 -13.67
N SER A 16 23.02 6.69 -14.93
CA SER A 16 21.73 7.00 -15.57
C SER A 16 20.57 6.23 -14.95
N MET A 17 20.78 4.97 -14.55
CA MET A 17 19.76 4.19 -13.82
C MET A 17 19.49 4.75 -12.43
N LEU A 18 20.53 5.18 -11.70
CA LEU A 18 20.37 5.82 -10.40
C LEU A 18 19.68 7.19 -10.50
N ALA A 19 19.79 7.88 -11.63
CA ALA A 19 19.17 9.17 -11.89
C ALA A 19 17.72 9.08 -12.42
N ASP A 20 17.27 7.89 -12.85
CA ASP A 20 15.92 7.71 -13.38
C ASP A 20 14.86 7.73 -12.27
N ARG A 21 14.24 8.90 -12.11
CA ARG A 21 13.17 9.12 -11.14
C ARG A 21 11.96 8.22 -11.39
N VAL A 22 11.64 7.88 -12.64
CA VAL A 22 10.47 7.04 -12.95
C VAL A 22 10.74 5.60 -12.53
N ALA A 23 11.95 5.08 -12.74
CA ALA A 23 12.34 3.76 -12.23
C ALA A 23 12.21 3.67 -10.70
N TRP A 24 12.68 4.68 -9.96
CA TRP A 24 12.49 4.76 -8.51
C TRP A 24 11.02 4.87 -8.10
N GLY A 25 10.21 5.61 -8.87
CA GLY A 25 8.77 5.69 -8.69
C GLY A 25 8.09 4.33 -8.88
N ALA A 26 8.43 3.60 -9.94
CA ALA A 26 7.95 2.25 -10.21
C ALA A 26 8.34 1.27 -9.09
N LEU A 27 9.57 1.37 -8.56
CA LEU A 27 10.00 0.58 -7.40
C LEU A 27 9.18 0.90 -6.16
N ALA A 28 8.90 2.18 -5.88
CA ALA A 28 8.06 2.58 -4.76
C ALA A 28 6.62 2.06 -4.89
N ILE A 29 6.06 2.08 -6.11
CA ILE A 29 4.75 1.49 -6.42
C ILE A 29 4.76 -0.03 -6.15
N ALA A 30 5.75 -0.74 -6.69
CA ALA A 30 5.87 -2.18 -6.55
C ALA A 30 6.07 -2.60 -5.09
N ALA A 31 6.91 -1.89 -4.33
CA ALA A 31 7.11 -2.12 -2.91
C ALA A 31 5.82 -1.88 -2.11
N THR A 32 5.08 -0.81 -2.42
CA THR A 32 3.79 -0.52 -1.78
C THR A 32 2.78 -1.62 -2.07
N LEU A 33 2.60 -1.99 -3.34
CA LEU A 33 1.66 -3.03 -3.75
C LEU A 33 2.04 -4.39 -3.16
N GLY A 34 3.31 -4.77 -3.21
CA GLY A 34 3.82 -6.01 -2.64
C GLY A 34 3.57 -6.10 -1.13
N ALA A 35 3.83 -5.03 -0.39
CA ALA A 35 3.52 -4.97 1.03
C ALA A 35 2.01 -5.10 1.30
N MET A 36 1.16 -4.46 0.49
CA MET A 36 -0.30 -4.58 0.61
C MET A 36 -0.77 -6.02 0.39
N VAL A 37 -0.31 -6.66 -0.69
CA VAL A 37 -0.66 -8.04 -1.02
C VAL A 37 -0.17 -8.99 0.07
N PHE A 38 1.08 -8.85 0.51
CA PHE A 38 1.65 -9.70 1.56
C PHE A 38 0.88 -9.53 2.89
N PHE A 39 0.57 -8.29 3.26
CA PHE A 39 -0.18 -8.02 4.48
C PHE A 39 -1.59 -8.63 4.45
N SER A 40 -2.31 -8.47 3.34
CA SER A 40 -3.69 -8.94 3.20
C SER A 40 -3.77 -10.46 3.02
N ALA A 41 -2.84 -11.07 2.26
CA ALA A 41 -2.86 -12.50 1.96
C ALA A 41 -2.23 -13.37 3.05
N PHE A 42 -1.23 -12.86 3.78
CA PHE A 42 -0.47 -13.66 4.74
C PHE A 42 -0.57 -13.14 6.17
N ILE A 43 -0.21 -11.87 6.41
CA ILE A 43 -0.14 -11.35 7.78
C ILE A 43 -1.51 -11.37 8.46
N THR A 44 -2.53 -10.82 7.82
CA THR A 44 -3.87 -10.73 8.42
C THR A 44 -4.46 -12.11 8.68
N PRO A 45 -4.51 -13.05 7.71
CA PRO A 45 -5.02 -14.40 7.96
C PRO A 45 -4.22 -15.17 9.00
N LEU A 46 -2.88 -15.11 8.94
CA LEU A 46 -2.03 -15.85 9.87
C LEU A 46 -2.22 -15.40 11.32
N VAL A 47 -2.41 -14.09 11.54
CA VAL A 47 -2.71 -13.54 12.86
C VAL A 47 -4.03 -14.09 13.41
N PHE A 48 -5.09 -14.12 12.60
CA PHE A 48 -6.39 -14.65 13.03
C PHE A 48 -6.43 -16.18 13.15
N ILE A 49 -5.58 -16.91 12.43
CA ILE A 49 -5.43 -18.37 12.54
C ILE A 49 -4.64 -18.75 13.79
N ARG A 50 -3.59 -18.00 14.12
CA ARG A 50 -2.60 -18.42 15.14
C ARG A 50 -2.82 -17.83 16.52
N LEU A 51 -3.51 -16.70 16.63
CA LEU A 51 -3.75 -16.03 17.90
C LEU A 51 -5.21 -16.15 18.31
N ASN A 52 -5.46 -16.12 19.63
CA ASN A 52 -6.82 -16.01 20.11
C ASN A 52 -7.47 -14.69 19.63
N PRO A 53 -8.81 -14.62 19.51
CA PRO A 53 -9.48 -13.46 18.93
C PRO A 53 -9.17 -12.13 19.63
N GLN A 54 -9.04 -12.11 20.96
CA GLN A 54 -8.77 -10.88 21.70
C GLN A 54 -7.36 -10.35 21.45
N ILE A 55 -6.34 -11.23 21.46
CA ILE A 55 -4.95 -10.88 21.19
C ILE A 55 -4.78 -10.51 19.72
N ALA A 56 -5.32 -11.30 18.77
CA ALA A 56 -5.28 -11.01 17.35
C ALA A 56 -5.80 -9.60 17.06
N ALA A 57 -6.96 -9.28 17.64
CA ALA A 57 -7.63 -8.02 17.40
C ALA A 57 -7.00 -6.83 18.12
N ARG A 58 -6.16 -7.06 19.16
CA ARG A 58 -5.29 -6.03 19.76
C ARG A 58 -4.02 -5.81 18.93
N PHE A 59 -3.41 -6.90 18.45
CA PHE A 59 -2.22 -6.87 17.60
C PHE A 59 -2.49 -6.13 16.28
N ILE A 60 -3.57 -6.50 15.58
CA ILE A 60 -3.94 -5.85 14.31
C ILE A 60 -4.26 -4.36 14.49
N ARG A 61 -4.89 -3.97 15.61
CA ARG A 61 -5.13 -2.54 15.93
C ARG A 61 -3.83 -1.75 16.09
N ALA A 62 -2.81 -2.34 16.71
CA ALA A 62 -1.49 -1.72 16.84
C ALA A 62 -0.72 -1.69 15.51
N LEU A 63 -0.98 -2.66 14.62
CA LEU A 63 -0.27 -2.81 13.36
C LEU A 63 -0.82 -1.90 12.25
N PHE A 64 -2.13 -1.66 12.21
CA PHE A 64 -2.77 -0.87 11.16
C PHE A 64 -2.19 0.55 10.98
N PRO A 65 -1.92 1.35 12.04
CA PRO A 65 -1.33 2.68 11.86
C PRO A 65 -0.03 2.67 11.06
N TRP A 66 0.81 1.63 11.25
CA TRP A 66 2.06 1.45 10.51
C TRP A 66 1.82 0.99 9.08
N TYR A 67 0.87 0.08 8.87
CA TYR A 67 0.44 -0.33 7.54
C TYR A 67 -0.01 0.87 6.69
N TYR A 68 -0.91 1.71 7.23
CA TYR A 68 -1.37 2.90 6.51
C TYR A 68 -0.25 3.93 6.34
N ALA A 69 0.65 4.10 7.32
CA ALA A 69 1.80 5.00 7.20
C ALA A 69 2.74 4.59 6.06
N PHE A 70 3.05 3.29 5.96
CA PHE A 70 3.85 2.75 4.87
C PHE A 70 3.18 3.02 3.51
N GLY A 71 1.86 2.81 3.43
CA GLY A 71 1.08 3.14 2.24
C GLY A 71 1.17 4.62 1.85
N VAL A 72 1.01 5.55 2.80
CA VAL A 72 1.16 7.00 2.56
C VAL A 72 2.56 7.33 2.04
N ILE A 73 3.60 6.84 2.70
CA ILE A 73 4.99 7.15 2.35
C ILE A 73 5.33 6.59 0.96
N GLY A 74 4.98 5.33 0.68
CA GLY A 74 5.30 4.67 -0.59
C GLY A 74 4.53 5.23 -1.78
N SER A 75 3.22 5.49 -1.63
CA SER A 75 2.43 6.10 -2.71
C SER A 75 2.72 7.59 -2.89
N GLY A 76 3.02 8.32 -1.80
CA GLY A 76 3.44 9.72 -1.85
C GLY A 76 4.80 9.91 -2.51
N SER A 77 5.79 9.06 -2.19
CA SER A 77 7.10 9.11 -2.85
C SER A 77 6.99 8.79 -4.34
N ALA A 78 6.20 7.77 -4.71
CA ALA A 78 5.90 7.46 -6.11
C ALA A 78 5.26 8.64 -6.85
N ALA A 79 4.30 9.33 -6.22
CA ALA A 79 3.65 10.49 -6.82
C ALA A 79 4.65 11.60 -7.16
N LEU A 80 5.57 11.91 -6.23
CA LEU A 80 6.61 12.92 -6.43
C LEU A 80 7.63 12.52 -7.50
N LEU A 81 8.08 11.26 -7.47
CA LEU A 81 9.10 10.74 -8.39
C LEU A 81 8.59 10.66 -9.84
N CYS A 82 7.31 10.32 -10.03
CA CYS A 82 6.71 10.23 -11.36
C CYS A 82 6.20 11.57 -11.91
N ALA A 83 6.15 12.64 -11.12
CA ALA A 83 5.41 13.88 -11.46
C ALA A 83 5.79 14.50 -12.81
N ALA A 84 7.09 14.54 -13.15
CA ALA A 84 7.57 15.21 -14.35
C ALA A 84 7.48 14.35 -15.63
N HIS A 85 7.59 13.02 -15.51
CA HIS A 85 7.84 12.14 -16.67
C HIS A 85 6.78 11.04 -16.84
N ALA A 86 5.99 10.74 -15.80
CA ALA A 86 4.90 9.77 -15.81
C ALA A 86 3.65 10.35 -15.09
N PRO A 87 3.00 11.39 -15.66
CA PRO A 87 1.94 12.15 -14.97
C PRO A 87 0.70 11.32 -14.61
N ILE A 88 0.36 10.31 -15.42
CA ILE A 88 -0.76 9.41 -15.12
C ILE A 88 -0.43 8.55 -13.89
N ALA A 89 0.78 7.95 -13.85
CA ALA A 89 1.23 7.18 -12.70
C ALA A 89 1.27 8.05 -11.43
N SER A 90 1.80 9.28 -11.55
CA SER A 90 1.83 10.27 -10.46
C SER A 90 0.43 10.61 -9.93
N ALA A 91 -0.53 10.87 -10.81
CA ALA A 91 -1.91 11.18 -10.41
C ALA A 91 -2.58 9.99 -9.69
N LEU A 92 -2.41 8.78 -10.20
CA LEU A 92 -2.97 7.57 -9.60
C LEU A 92 -2.38 7.31 -8.20
N THR A 93 -1.05 7.39 -8.05
CA THR A 93 -0.41 7.17 -6.74
C THR A 93 -0.72 8.30 -5.76
N PHE A 94 -0.94 9.53 -6.23
CA PHE A 94 -1.41 10.63 -5.40
C PHE A 94 -2.82 10.37 -4.84
N VAL A 95 -3.75 9.90 -5.67
CA VAL A 95 -5.10 9.49 -5.23
C VAL A 95 -5.01 8.36 -4.19
N VAL A 96 -4.15 7.36 -4.42
CA VAL A 96 -3.90 6.27 -3.47
C VAL A 96 -3.37 6.80 -2.13
N CYS A 97 -2.44 7.76 -2.16
CA CYS A 97 -1.88 8.41 -0.97
C CYS A 97 -2.97 9.11 -0.16
N LEU A 98 -3.82 9.91 -0.80
CA LEU A 98 -4.96 10.56 -0.15
C LEU A 98 -5.93 9.52 0.46
N ALA A 99 -6.22 8.44 -0.26
CA ALA A 99 -7.04 7.35 0.25
C ALA A 99 -6.42 6.69 1.48
N PHE A 100 -5.09 6.50 1.54
CA PHE A 100 -4.39 5.99 2.73
C PHE A 100 -4.51 6.95 3.92
N ILE A 101 -4.40 8.27 3.68
CA ILE A 101 -4.59 9.30 4.72
C ILE A 101 -6.02 9.23 5.26
N VAL A 102 -7.03 9.24 4.38
CA VAL A 102 -8.44 9.15 4.78
C VAL A 102 -8.72 7.84 5.54
N ALA A 103 -8.20 6.72 5.05
CA ALA A 103 -8.38 5.43 5.70
C ALA A 103 -7.76 5.41 7.11
N ARG A 104 -6.57 6.00 7.27
CA ARG A 104 -5.87 6.08 8.56
C ARG A 104 -6.56 7.01 9.55
N GLN A 105 -6.94 8.21 9.10
CA GLN A 105 -7.38 9.28 9.99
C GLN A 105 -8.88 9.26 10.28
N ALA A 106 -9.70 8.74 9.36
CA ALA A 106 -11.15 8.70 9.52
C ALA A 106 -11.68 7.27 9.67
N LEU A 107 -11.33 6.38 8.75
CA LEU A 107 -11.96 5.06 8.67
C LEU A 107 -11.53 4.14 9.81
N LEU A 108 -10.22 4.09 10.11
CA LEU A 108 -9.67 3.25 11.18
C LEU A 108 -10.22 3.62 12.57
N PRO A 109 -10.24 4.91 13.00
CA PRO A 109 -10.89 5.29 14.27
C PRO A 109 -12.37 4.93 14.29
N ALA A 110 -13.10 5.17 13.20
CA ALA A 110 -14.52 4.85 13.11
C ALA A 110 -14.80 3.34 13.22
N ILE A 111 -13.98 2.49 12.60
CA ILE A 111 -14.08 1.03 12.70
C ILE A 111 -13.82 0.58 14.13
N ASN A 112 -12.76 1.08 14.76
CA ASN A 112 -12.41 0.70 16.13
C ASN A 112 -13.50 1.11 17.12
N ALA A 113 -14.02 2.34 17.02
CA ALA A 113 -15.13 2.80 17.86
C ALA A 113 -16.40 1.98 17.65
N ALA A 114 -16.76 1.65 16.41
CA ALA A 114 -17.92 0.81 16.11
C ALA A 114 -17.74 -0.63 16.65
N ARG A 115 -16.52 -1.16 16.61
CA ARG A 115 -16.21 -2.49 17.16
C ARG A 115 -16.34 -2.53 18.67
N ASP A 116 -15.80 -1.53 19.36
CA ASP A 116 -15.82 -1.45 20.81
C ASP A 116 -17.26 -1.25 21.32
N ALA A 117 -18.07 -0.42 20.64
CA ALA A 117 -19.48 -0.23 20.95
C ALA A 117 -20.35 -1.48 20.67
N ALA A 118 -20.01 -2.27 19.65
CA ALA A 118 -20.72 -3.51 19.33
C ALA A 118 -20.56 -4.61 20.41
N MET A 119 -19.58 -4.48 21.32
CA MET A 119 -19.39 -5.39 22.45
C MET A 119 -20.47 -5.21 23.53
N SER A 120 -21.06 -4.01 23.63
CA SER A 120 -22.13 -3.70 24.59
C SER A 120 -23.51 -3.62 23.95
N ASP A 121 -23.60 -3.33 22.65
CA ASP A 121 -24.86 -3.19 21.92
C ASP A 121 -24.79 -3.91 20.55
N SER A 122 -25.48 -5.03 20.45
CA SER A 122 -25.52 -5.86 19.23
C SER A 122 -26.18 -5.16 18.04
N THR A 123 -26.96 -4.09 18.25
CA THR A 123 -27.56 -3.30 17.16
C THR A 123 -26.50 -2.52 16.36
N ILE A 124 -25.35 -2.23 16.98
CA ILE A 124 -24.22 -1.50 16.39
C ILE A 124 -23.33 -2.42 15.53
N ALA A 125 -23.45 -3.74 15.67
CA ALA A 125 -22.67 -4.71 14.88
C ALA A 125 -22.79 -4.48 13.37
N ARG A 126 -23.98 -4.10 12.87
CA ARG A 126 -24.19 -3.77 11.45
C ARG A 126 -23.34 -2.57 10.97
N ARG A 127 -23.09 -1.58 11.84
CA ARG A 127 -22.24 -0.42 11.52
C ARG A 127 -20.78 -0.82 11.42
N PHE A 128 -20.29 -1.63 12.36
CA PHE A 128 -18.94 -2.20 12.31
C PHE A 128 -18.72 -2.96 11.00
N GLU A 129 -19.63 -3.89 10.69
CA GLU A 129 -19.59 -4.70 9.47
C GLU A 129 -19.54 -3.85 8.19
N ARG A 130 -20.38 -2.80 8.10
CA ARG A 130 -20.38 -1.90 6.95
C ARG A 130 -19.06 -1.14 6.81
N LEU A 131 -18.54 -0.58 7.90
CA LEU A 131 -17.28 0.16 7.89
C LEU A 131 -16.09 -0.76 7.57
N HIS A 132 -16.08 -1.97 8.13
CA HIS A 132 -15.06 -2.96 7.86
C HIS A 132 -15.05 -3.33 6.37
N ARG A 133 -16.19 -3.71 5.80
CA ARG A 133 -16.29 -4.02 4.35
C ARG A 133 -15.89 -2.85 3.47
N ALA A 134 -16.30 -1.63 3.81
CA ALA A 134 -15.90 -0.42 3.09
C ALA A 134 -14.38 -0.23 3.09
N SER A 135 -13.71 -0.48 4.23
CA SER A 135 -12.24 -0.41 4.31
C SER A 135 -11.54 -1.46 3.48
N VAL A 136 -12.05 -2.69 3.45
CA VAL A 136 -11.50 -3.77 2.62
C VAL A 136 -11.66 -3.44 1.13
N ALA A 137 -12.83 -2.97 0.72
CA ALA A 137 -13.09 -2.54 -0.65
C ALA A 137 -12.19 -1.38 -1.07
N LEU A 138 -12.00 -0.37 -0.21
CA LEU A 138 -11.07 0.73 -0.44
C LEU A 138 -9.64 0.23 -0.63
N ASN A 139 -9.21 -0.71 0.22
CA ASN A 139 -7.87 -1.30 0.15
C ASN A 139 -7.63 -2.05 -1.17
N VAL A 140 -8.60 -2.86 -1.61
CA VAL A 140 -8.56 -3.54 -2.90
C VAL A 140 -8.50 -2.54 -4.05
N LEU A 141 -9.33 -1.49 -4.01
CA LEU A 141 -9.30 -0.43 -5.02
C LEU A 141 -7.92 0.25 -5.07
N GLN A 142 -7.30 0.55 -3.93
CA GLN A 142 -5.95 1.09 -3.89
C GLN A 142 -4.92 0.14 -4.55
N MET A 143 -5.01 -1.18 -4.32
CA MET A 143 -4.14 -2.16 -4.98
C MET A 143 -4.31 -2.13 -6.51
N LEU A 144 -5.56 -2.07 -7.01
CA LEU A 144 -5.85 -2.00 -8.44
C LEU A 144 -5.29 -0.70 -9.06
N LEU A 145 -5.44 0.43 -8.37
CA LEU A 145 -4.89 1.70 -8.82
C LEU A 145 -3.35 1.69 -8.83
N LEU A 146 -2.70 1.07 -7.84
CA LEU A 146 -1.24 0.90 -7.83
C LEU A 146 -0.77 -0.01 -8.96
N ALA A 147 -1.46 -1.11 -9.24
CA ALA A 147 -1.13 -1.98 -10.38
C ALA A 147 -1.24 -1.24 -11.72
N LEU A 148 -2.30 -0.44 -11.87
CA LEU A 148 -2.48 0.41 -13.06
C LEU A 148 -1.38 1.49 -13.14
N ALA A 149 -1.05 2.15 -12.04
CA ALA A 149 0.02 3.14 -11.98
C ALA A 149 1.38 2.53 -12.34
N PHE A 150 1.65 1.30 -11.88
CA PHE A 150 2.86 0.56 -12.22
C PHE A 150 2.95 0.33 -13.73
N ALA A 151 1.86 -0.11 -14.36
CA ALA A 151 1.82 -0.30 -15.81
C ALA A 151 2.14 1.00 -16.56
N PHE A 152 1.58 2.14 -16.14
CA PHE A 152 1.87 3.44 -16.76
C PHE A 152 3.30 3.94 -16.50
N ALA A 153 3.86 3.68 -15.32
CA ALA A 153 5.25 4.02 -15.02
C ALA A 153 6.22 3.17 -15.86
N PHE A 154 5.94 1.87 -15.99
CA PHE A 154 6.79 0.93 -16.73
C PHE A 154 6.84 1.20 -18.24
N HIS A 155 5.73 1.62 -18.86
CA HIS A 155 5.73 1.96 -20.30
C HIS A 155 6.40 3.31 -20.60
N ARG A 156 6.76 4.08 -19.58
CA ARG A 156 7.42 5.40 -19.69
C ARG A 156 8.91 5.35 -19.34
N ALA A 157 9.38 4.27 -18.71
CA ALA A 157 10.78 3.99 -18.40
C ALA A 157 11.43 3.21 -19.56
#